data_AF-A0A3D3JSR0-F1
#
_entry.id   AF-A0A3D3JSR0-F1
#
_cell.length_a   1.000
_cell.length_b   1.000
_cell.length_c   1.000
_cell.angle_alpha   90.00
_cell.angle_beta   90.00
_cell.angle_gamma   90.00
#
_symmetry.space_group_name_H-M   'P 1'
#
loop_
_entity.id
_entity.type
_entity.pdbx_description
1 polymer ?
#
loop_
_entity_poly.entity_id
_entity_poly.type
_entity_poly.pdbx_seq_one_letter_code
_entity_poly.pdbx_strand_id
1 'polypeptide(L)'
;MEHIVRLLLLMFSQTKHSAWRLYTVKRFDYTSQSFLGYHAAEKTNSERILAEALDLQGLEERALDHVENALAAALTKRVHADSVTVDFLIGCDREISELRERVACQAQFVEFAREVAEDSREELKVATMEWKRFNS
;
A
#
# COMPACT_ATOMS: atom_id res chain seq x y z
N MET A 1 8.84 -7.39 -8.02
CA MET A 1 8.49 -6.69 -9.28
C MET A 1 6.99 -6.45 -9.40
N GLU A 2 6.13 -7.46 -9.17
CA GLU A 2 4.66 -7.28 -9.28
C GLU A 2 4.05 -6.30 -8.26
N HIS A 3 4.56 -6.26 -7.03
CA HIS A 3 4.08 -5.34 -5.99
C HIS A 3 4.35 -3.86 -6.31
N ILE A 4 5.57 -3.55 -6.79
CA ILE A 4 5.95 -2.20 -7.23
C ILE A 4 5.06 -1.71 -8.39
N VAL A 5 4.71 -2.60 -9.31
CA VAL A 5 3.80 -2.28 -10.42
C VAL A 5 2.38 -2.01 -9.91
N ARG A 6 1.88 -2.79 -8.93
CA ARG A 6 0.58 -2.53 -8.28
C ARG A 6 0.56 -1.20 -7.52
N LEU A 7 1.61 -0.90 -6.78
CA LEU A 7 1.78 0.35 -6.03
C LEU A 7 1.82 1.56 -6.98
N LEU A 8 2.60 1.48 -8.07
CA LEU A 8 2.64 2.52 -9.09
C LEU A 8 1.30 2.69 -9.81
N LEU A 9 0.58 1.60 -10.11
CA LEU A 9 -0.74 1.67 -10.74
C LEU A 9 -1.78 2.32 -9.83
N LEU A 10 -1.74 2.06 -8.52
CA LEU A 10 -2.61 2.73 -7.54
C LEU A 10 -2.31 4.24 -7.47
N MET A 11 -1.03 4.63 -7.43
CA MET A 11 -0.63 6.05 -7.49
C MET A 11 -1.09 6.74 -8.77
N PHE A 12 -0.92 6.09 -9.93
CA PHE A 12 -1.38 6.63 -11.21
C PHE A 12 -2.90 6.70 -11.31
N SER A 13 -3.63 5.81 -10.62
CA SER A 13 -5.09 5.86 -10.55
C SER A 13 -5.56 7.05 -9.70
N GLN A 14 -4.95 7.29 -8.53
CA GLN A 14 -5.33 8.40 -7.64
C GLN A 14 -4.94 9.78 -8.20
N THR A 15 -3.76 9.92 -8.78
CA THR A 15 -3.35 11.18 -9.47
C THR A 15 -4.21 11.49 -10.68
N LYS A 16 -4.68 10.45 -11.42
CA LYS A 16 -5.65 10.65 -12.50
C LYS A 16 -7.02 11.03 -11.98
N HIS A 17 -7.52 10.42 -10.91
CA HIS A 17 -8.82 10.77 -10.32
C HIS A 17 -8.86 12.22 -9.81
N SER A 18 -7.82 12.67 -9.11
CA SER A 18 -7.71 14.05 -8.61
C SER A 18 -7.54 15.08 -9.74
N ALA A 19 -6.75 14.76 -10.78
CA ALA A 19 -6.66 15.59 -11.98
C ALA A 19 -7.97 15.60 -12.79
N TRP A 20 -8.70 14.49 -12.86
CA TRP A 20 -10.02 14.41 -13.49
C TRP A 20 -11.06 15.23 -12.73
N ARG A 21 -11.09 15.18 -11.38
CA ARG A 21 -11.99 16.01 -10.55
C ARG A 21 -11.81 17.50 -10.82
N LEU A 22 -10.56 17.97 -10.97
CA LEU A 22 -10.27 19.37 -11.31
C LEU A 22 -10.67 19.74 -12.74
N TYR A 23 -10.63 18.78 -13.68
CA TYR A 23 -10.98 18.99 -15.08
C TYR A 23 -12.50 18.90 -15.35
N THR A 24 -13.21 18.01 -14.66
CA THR A 24 -14.66 17.80 -14.86
C THR A 24 -15.51 18.89 -14.23
N VAL A 25 -15.11 19.44 -13.08
CA VAL A 25 -15.80 20.58 -12.43
C VAL A 25 -15.82 21.82 -13.33
N LYS A 26 -14.86 21.97 -14.25
CA LYS A 26 -14.75 23.13 -15.14
C LYS A 26 -15.51 23.03 -16.46
N ARG A 27 -16.13 21.89 -16.81
CA ARG A 27 -16.56 21.70 -18.22
C ARG A 27 -17.85 20.93 -18.52
N PHE A 28 -18.73 20.64 -17.56
CA PHE A 28 -19.94 19.87 -17.88
C PHE A 28 -21.25 20.52 -17.44
N ASP A 29 -22.03 20.95 -18.44
CA ASP A 29 -23.49 21.04 -18.36
C ASP A 29 -24.05 19.61 -18.27
N TYR A 30 -24.27 19.09 -17.06
CA TYR A 30 -24.98 17.83 -16.86
C TYR A 30 -26.40 18.08 -16.37
N THR A 31 -27.36 17.35 -16.96
CA THR A 31 -28.69 17.13 -16.37
C THR A 31 -28.54 16.56 -14.97
N SER A 32 -29.34 17.00 -14.00
CA SER A 32 -29.20 16.63 -12.57
C SER A 32 -29.08 15.13 -12.26
N GLN A 33 -29.65 14.25 -13.10
CA GLN A 33 -29.57 12.79 -12.96
C GLN A 33 -28.18 12.20 -13.17
N SER A 34 -27.39 12.70 -14.12
CA SER A 34 -26.02 12.20 -14.38
C SER A 34 -25.02 12.70 -13.34
N PHE A 35 -25.32 13.83 -12.70
CA PHE A 35 -24.52 14.39 -11.61
C PHE A 35 -24.68 13.61 -10.29
N LEU A 36 -25.91 13.21 -9.95
CA LEU A 36 -26.16 12.34 -8.80
C LEU A 36 -25.58 10.93 -8.98
N GLY A 37 -25.71 10.37 -10.20
CA GLY A 37 -25.12 9.09 -10.55
C GLY A 37 -23.59 9.08 -10.47
N TYR A 38 -22.95 10.20 -10.82
CA TYR A 38 -21.50 10.37 -10.69
C TYR A 38 -21.04 10.28 -9.24
N HIS A 39 -21.66 11.02 -8.30
CA HIS A 39 -21.22 10.99 -6.90
C HIS A 39 -21.50 9.63 -6.22
N ALA A 40 -22.55 8.92 -6.62
CA ALA A 40 -22.79 7.55 -6.17
C ALA A 40 -21.69 6.59 -6.67
N ALA A 41 -21.34 6.66 -7.96
CA ALA A 41 -20.28 5.85 -8.54
C ALA A 41 -18.90 6.18 -7.95
N GLU A 42 -18.59 7.46 -7.73
CA GLU A 42 -17.34 7.90 -7.12
C GLU A 42 -17.20 7.39 -5.68
N LYS A 43 -18.29 7.45 -4.88
CA LYS A 43 -18.29 6.87 -3.53
C LYS A 43 -17.99 5.36 -3.56
N THR A 44 -18.69 4.60 -4.40
CA THR A 44 -18.47 3.15 -4.52
C THR A 44 -17.05 2.84 -5.02
N ASN A 45 -16.51 3.64 -5.93
CA ASN A 45 -15.14 3.48 -6.40
C ASN A 45 -14.11 3.78 -5.29
N SER A 46 -14.31 4.84 -4.49
CA SER A 46 -13.46 5.14 -3.34
C SER A 46 -13.55 4.05 -2.26
N GLU A 47 -14.73 3.44 -2.02
CA GLU A 47 -14.87 2.29 -1.12
C GLU A 47 -14.04 1.09 -1.59
N ARG A 48 -14.08 0.79 -2.90
CA ARG A 48 -13.28 -0.27 -3.51
C ARG A 48 -11.78 0.02 -3.41
N ILE A 49 -11.35 1.24 -3.73
CA ILE A 49 -9.92 1.63 -3.67
C ILE A 49 -9.39 1.51 -2.24
N LEU A 50 -10.16 1.95 -1.24
CA LEU A 50 -9.78 1.79 0.16
C LEU A 50 -9.64 0.31 0.56
N ALA A 51 -10.56 -0.56 0.12
CA ALA A 51 -10.46 -1.99 0.38
C ALA A 51 -9.17 -2.59 -0.22
N GLU A 52 -8.85 -2.25 -1.47
CA GLU A 52 -7.63 -2.71 -2.15
C GLU A 52 -6.36 -2.18 -1.46
N ALA A 53 -6.37 -0.94 -0.98
CA ALA A 53 -5.26 -0.36 -0.24
C ALA A 53 -5.02 -1.04 1.12
N LEU A 54 -6.10 -1.37 1.84
CA LEU A 54 -6.00 -2.09 3.12
C LEU A 54 -5.51 -3.54 2.92
N ASP A 55 -5.97 -4.21 1.86
CA ASP A 55 -5.47 -5.54 1.49
C ASP A 55 -3.97 -5.51 1.19
N LEU A 56 -3.51 -4.48 0.47
CA LEU A 56 -2.10 -4.27 0.18
C LEU A 56 -1.29 -4.00 1.45
N GLN A 57 -1.76 -3.12 2.33
CA GLN A 57 -1.13 -2.89 3.63
C GLN A 57 -0.96 -4.21 4.39
N GLY A 58 -2.02 -5.01 4.50
CA GLY A 58 -1.96 -6.29 5.19
C GLY A 58 -1.01 -7.31 4.53
N LEU A 59 -0.86 -7.27 3.19
CA LEU A 59 0.12 -8.10 2.48
C LEU A 59 1.56 -7.68 2.81
N GLU A 60 1.85 -6.39 2.80
CA GLU A 60 3.19 -5.88 3.09
C GLU A 60 3.56 -6.10 4.56
N GLU A 61 2.60 -5.98 5.49
CA GLU A 61 2.81 -6.26 6.93
C GLU A 61 3.13 -7.75 7.15
N ARG A 62 2.39 -8.68 6.53
CA ARG A 62 2.71 -10.12 6.59
C ARG A 62 4.07 -10.44 5.97
N ALA A 63 4.41 -9.77 4.87
CA ALA A 63 5.72 -9.95 4.24
C ALA A 63 6.85 -9.46 5.16
N LEU A 64 6.65 -8.35 5.89
CA LEU A 64 7.60 -7.88 6.91
C LEU A 64 7.77 -8.92 8.01
N ASP A 65 6.68 -9.44 8.58
CA ASP A 65 6.72 -10.48 9.60
C ASP A 65 7.53 -11.71 9.13
N HIS A 66 7.34 -12.13 7.87
CA HIS A 66 8.08 -13.26 7.32
C HIS A 66 9.59 -12.99 7.21
N VAL A 67 10.00 -11.79 6.79
CA VAL A 67 11.42 -11.44 6.67
C VAL A 67 12.06 -11.24 8.05
N GLU A 68 11.35 -10.67 9.01
CA GLU A 68 11.82 -10.55 10.40
C GLU A 68 12.00 -11.92 11.06
N ASN A 69 11.06 -12.85 10.85
CA ASN A 69 11.19 -14.22 11.32
C ASN A 69 12.38 -14.94 10.67
N ALA A 70 12.63 -14.73 9.37
CA ALA A 70 13.80 -15.28 8.69
C ALA A 70 15.11 -14.70 9.26
N LEU A 71 15.16 -13.40 9.54
CA LEU A 71 16.30 -12.75 10.19
C LEU A 71 16.55 -13.30 11.59
N ALA A 72 15.49 -13.48 12.39
CA ALA A 72 15.59 -14.08 13.71
C ALA A 72 16.16 -15.51 13.64
N ALA A 73 15.67 -16.33 12.71
CA ALA A 73 16.18 -17.69 12.50
C ALA A 73 17.66 -17.69 12.07
N ALA A 74 18.08 -16.77 11.20
CA ALA A 74 19.48 -16.64 10.79
C ALA A 74 20.39 -16.21 11.95
N LEU A 75 19.92 -15.29 12.82
CA LEU A 75 20.63 -14.89 14.04
C LEU A 75 20.75 -16.06 15.02
N THR A 76 19.67 -16.82 15.23
CA THR A 76 19.70 -18.04 16.08
C THR A 76 20.70 -19.06 15.53
N LYS A 77 20.68 -19.32 14.23
CA LYS A 77 21.63 -20.23 13.55
C LYS A 77 23.08 -19.78 13.76
N ARG A 78 23.34 -18.48 13.70
CA ARG A 78 24.68 -17.91 13.95
C ARG A 78 25.13 -18.08 15.40
N VAL A 79 24.24 -17.87 16.37
CA VAL A 79 24.55 -17.98 17.81
C VAL A 79 24.86 -19.41 18.23
N HIS A 80 24.19 -20.41 17.65
CA HIS A 80 24.36 -21.83 18.02
C HIS A 80 25.49 -22.53 17.24
N ALA A 81 26.39 -21.77 16.61
CA ALA A 81 27.47 -22.28 15.77
C ALA A 81 28.72 -22.74 16.56
N ASP A 82 28.54 -23.46 17.67
CA ASP A 82 29.58 -23.74 18.70
C ASP A 82 30.76 -24.65 18.26
N SER A 83 30.88 -25.01 16.98
CA SER A 83 32.03 -25.78 16.47
C SER A 83 32.24 -25.66 14.95
N VAL A 84 31.73 -24.60 14.32
CA VAL A 84 31.68 -24.50 12.85
C VAL A 84 32.88 -23.72 12.29
N THR A 85 33.21 -23.99 11.02
CA THR A 85 34.35 -23.36 10.32
C THR A 85 34.17 -21.84 10.18
N VAL A 86 35.28 -21.11 10.03
CA VAL A 86 35.28 -19.67 9.74
C VAL A 86 34.44 -19.33 8.50
N ASP A 87 34.48 -20.18 7.47
CA ASP A 87 33.67 -19.99 6.25
C ASP A 87 32.16 -20.06 6.52
N PHE A 88 31.72 -20.93 7.43
CA PHE A 88 30.32 -20.99 7.83
C PHE A 88 29.89 -19.71 8.55
N LEU A 89 30.75 -19.21 9.44
CA LEU A 89 30.53 -17.96 10.16
C LEU A 89 30.38 -16.78 9.16
N ILE A 90 31.30 -16.66 8.21
CA ILE A 90 31.23 -15.66 7.13
C ILE A 90 29.94 -15.80 6.32
N GLY A 91 29.53 -17.04 6.00
CA GLY A 91 28.28 -17.31 5.28
C GLY A 91 27.04 -16.83 6.05
N CYS A 92 26.97 -17.09 7.35
CA CYS A 92 25.89 -16.61 8.21
C CYS A 92 25.87 -15.08 8.32
N ASP A 93 27.02 -14.43 8.46
CA ASP A 93 27.09 -12.97 8.58
C ASP A 93 26.63 -12.28 7.28
N ARG A 94 26.94 -12.89 6.13
CA ARG A 94 26.42 -12.45 4.83
C ARG A 94 24.90 -12.61 4.74
N GLU A 95 24.37 -13.79 5.07
CA GLU A 95 22.92 -14.07 5.09
C GLU A 95 22.16 -13.09 5.99
N ILE A 96 22.69 -12.82 7.19
CA ILE A 96 22.13 -11.84 8.14
C ILE A 96 22.15 -10.42 7.57
N SER A 97 23.24 -10.03 6.90
CA SER A 97 23.35 -8.69 6.30
C SER A 97 22.34 -8.50 5.17
N GLU A 98 22.22 -9.48 4.28
CA GLU A 98 21.21 -9.48 3.20
C GLU A 98 19.78 -9.44 3.77
N LEU A 99 19.49 -10.20 4.84
CA LEU A 99 18.18 -10.19 5.49
C LEU A 99 17.88 -8.85 6.17
N ARG A 100 18.87 -8.18 6.79
CA ARG A 100 18.70 -6.84 7.37
C ARG A 100 18.33 -5.79 6.32
N GLU A 101 19.00 -5.82 5.17
CA GLU A 101 18.66 -4.94 4.04
C GLU A 101 17.24 -5.20 3.55
N ARG A 102 16.84 -6.47 3.47
CA ARG A 102 15.48 -6.85 3.09
C ARG A 102 14.43 -6.40 4.11
N VAL A 103 14.69 -6.51 5.42
CA VAL A 103 13.81 -5.97 6.47
C VAL A 103 13.66 -4.46 6.29
N ALA A 104 14.77 -3.73 6.12
CA ALA A 104 14.73 -2.29 5.95
C ALA A 104 13.93 -1.87 4.71
N CYS A 105 14.10 -2.57 3.60
CA CYS A 105 13.34 -2.34 2.37
C CYS A 105 11.85 -2.68 2.55
N GLN A 106 11.54 -3.80 3.19
CA GLN A 106 10.16 -4.22 3.42
C GLN A 106 9.41 -3.27 4.36
N ALA A 107 10.09 -2.71 5.38
CA ALA A 107 9.52 -1.69 6.25
C ALA A 107 9.11 -0.43 5.48
N GLN A 108 9.90 -0.01 4.47
CA GLN A 108 9.53 1.11 3.60
C GLN A 108 8.26 0.81 2.79
N PHE A 109 8.08 -0.42 2.31
CA PHE A 109 6.86 -0.80 1.60
C PHE A 109 5.63 -0.83 2.51
N VAL A 110 5.78 -1.24 3.77
CA VAL A 110 4.71 -1.19 4.77
C VAL A 110 4.26 0.24 5.03
N GLU A 111 5.21 1.15 5.28
CA GLU A 111 4.89 2.56 5.53
C GLU A 111 4.23 3.20 4.31
N PHE A 112 4.73 2.93 3.11
CA PHE A 112 4.08 3.41 1.90
C PHE A 112 2.66 2.84 1.73
N ALA A 113 2.44 1.56 1.98
CA ALA A 113 1.11 0.95 1.88
C ALA A 113 0.13 1.54 2.92
N ARG A 114 0.63 1.91 4.12
CA ARG A 114 -0.15 2.66 5.11
C ARG A 114 -0.53 4.05 4.62
N GLU A 115 0.39 4.79 4.03
CA GLU A 115 0.12 6.11 3.46
C GLU A 115 -0.97 6.03 2.39
N VAL A 116 -0.88 5.07 1.46
CA VAL A 116 -1.91 4.84 0.44
C VAL A 116 -3.28 4.51 1.05
N ALA A 117 -3.32 3.70 2.10
CA ALA A 117 -4.57 3.37 2.79
C ALA A 117 -5.19 4.59 3.50
N GLU A 118 -4.37 5.46 4.09
CA GLU A 118 -4.85 6.69 4.72
C GLU A 118 -5.34 7.71 3.68
N ASP A 119 -4.61 7.91 2.59
CA ASP A 119 -5.03 8.77 1.49
C ASP A 119 -6.36 8.30 0.89
N SER A 120 -6.49 6.99 0.65
CA SER A 120 -7.75 6.38 0.17
C SER A 120 -8.91 6.57 1.15
N ARG A 121 -8.63 6.57 2.46
CA ARG A 121 -9.63 6.82 3.50
C ARG A 121 -10.10 8.27 3.47
N GLU A 122 -9.19 9.22 3.27
CA GLU A 122 -9.54 10.63 3.13
C GLU A 122 -10.34 10.90 1.86
N GLU A 123 -9.98 10.27 0.73
CA GLU A 123 -10.76 10.34 -0.51
C GLU A 123 -12.19 9.82 -0.32
N LEU A 124 -12.36 8.70 0.39
CA LEU A 124 -13.68 8.14 0.69
C LEU A 124 -14.51 9.08 1.58
N LYS A 125 -13.90 9.74 2.56
CA LYS A 125 -14.60 10.74 3.39
C LYS A 125 -15.13 11.88 2.51
N VAL A 126 -14.29 12.41 1.61
CA VAL A 126 -14.69 13.47 0.67
C VAL A 126 -15.84 13.00 -0.23
N ALA A 127 -15.70 11.85 -0.88
CA ALA A 127 -16.74 11.29 -1.75
C ALA A 127 -18.05 11.04 -0.99
N THR A 128 -17.97 10.58 0.27
CA THR A 128 -19.13 10.39 1.13
C THR A 128 -19.81 11.70 1.51
N MET A 129 -19.04 12.74 1.82
CA MET A 129 -19.59 14.08 2.12
C MET A 129 -20.30 14.67 0.91
N GLU A 130 -19.69 14.59 -0.27
CA GLU A 130 -20.31 15.05 -1.53
C GLU A 130 -21.58 14.27 -1.84
N TRP A 131 -21.53 12.93 -1.76
CA TRP A 131 -22.72 12.10 -1.97
C TRP A 131 -23.86 12.45 -1.01
N LYS A 132 -23.56 12.68 0.28
CA LYS A 132 -24.57 13.12 1.26
C LYS A 132 -25.16 14.48 0.91
N ARG A 133 -24.32 15.45 0.53
CA ARG A 133 -24.74 16.81 0.17
C ARG A 133 -25.78 16.85 -0.95
N PHE A 134 -25.71 15.92 -1.90
CA PHE A 134 -26.61 15.88 -3.04
C PHE A 134 -27.79 14.90 -2.88
N ASN A 135 -27.77 14.03 -1.86
CA ASN A 135 -28.88 13.11 -1.54
C ASN A 135 -29.68 13.50 -0.27
N SER A 136 -29.35 14.64 0.35
CA SER A 136 -30.08 15.26 1.46
C SER A 136 -31.01 16.36 0.97
#